data_AF-A0A960TYP9-F1
#
_entry.id   AF-A0A960TYP9-F1
#
_cell.length_a   1.000
_cell.length_b   1.000
_cell.length_c   1.000
_cell.angle_alpha   90.00
_cell.angle_beta   90.00
_cell.angle_gamma   90.00
#
_symmetry.space_group_name_H-M   'P 1'
#
loop_
_entity.id
_entity.type
_entity.pdbx_description
1 polymer ?
#
loop_
_entity_poly.entity_id
_entity_poly.type
_entity_poly.pdbx_seq_one_letter_code
_entity_poly.pdbx_strand_id
1 'polypeptide(L)'
;MAYNTTHSVPKSKGSRESLLKKTEAKKSAPKKPKLLSGGNPQIAKADGNTPVQAYIAAMPGWKREAGERLDAIITEACPSVRKAVRWNSPFYGGAEGRGWFLSFHCYTRYIKVAFFNGTSLHPIPP
;
A
#
# COMPACT_ATOMS: atom_id res chain seq x y z
N MET A 1 -62.01 38.45 -2.11
CA MET A 1 -60.62 38.23 -1.62
C MET A 1 -60.62 36.90 -0.89
N ALA A 2 -60.46 35.79 -1.61
CA ALA A 2 -59.21 35.10 -1.94
C ALA A 2 -59.04 33.87 -1.04
N TYR A 3 -59.39 32.71 -1.61
CA TYR A 3 -59.14 31.38 -1.06
C TYR A 3 -57.63 31.10 -1.01
N ASN A 4 -57.15 30.32 -0.03
CA ASN A 4 -56.21 29.24 -0.35
C ASN A 4 -56.04 28.18 0.74
N THR A 5 -56.16 26.95 0.24
CA THR A 5 -56.04 25.63 0.85
C THR A 5 -54.60 25.29 1.21
N THR A 6 -54.38 24.75 2.42
CA THR A 6 -53.13 24.10 2.82
C THR A 6 -52.90 22.80 2.02
N HIS A 7 -51.88 22.76 1.17
CA HIS A 7 -51.36 21.52 0.60
C HIS A 7 -50.09 21.09 1.35
N SER A 8 -50.15 19.94 2.03
CA SER A 8 -48.99 19.26 2.60
C SER A 8 -48.26 18.49 1.50
N VAL A 9 -46.99 18.82 1.25
CA VAL A 9 -46.13 18.09 0.32
C VAL A 9 -45.60 16.83 1.03
N PRO A 10 -45.78 15.61 0.49
CA PRO A 10 -45.19 14.42 1.09
C PRO A 10 -43.68 14.42 0.85
N LYS A 11 -42.89 14.37 1.92
CA LYS A 11 -41.43 14.16 1.85
C LYS A 11 -41.15 12.75 1.30
N SER A 12 -40.58 12.65 0.10
CA SER A 12 -40.20 11.38 -0.53
C SER A 12 -39.03 10.72 0.21
N LYS A 13 -39.33 9.76 1.08
CA LYS A 13 -38.33 8.95 1.79
C LYS A 13 -37.50 8.03 0.87
N GLY A 14 -37.99 7.70 -0.34
CA GLY A 14 -37.35 6.72 -1.24
C GLY A 14 -36.09 7.20 -1.99
N SER A 15 -35.82 8.51 -2.03
CA SER A 15 -34.66 9.05 -2.77
C SER A 15 -33.35 8.93 -1.98
N ARG A 16 -33.37 9.18 -0.66
CA ARG A 16 -32.15 9.12 0.18
C ARG A 16 -31.68 7.69 0.45
N GLU A 17 -32.60 6.76 0.67
CA GLU A 17 -32.25 5.34 0.87
C GLU A 17 -31.70 4.69 -0.41
N SER A 18 -32.23 5.04 -1.58
CA SER A 18 -31.68 4.53 -2.86
C SER A 18 -30.33 5.15 -3.21
N LEU A 19 -30.04 6.39 -2.79
CA LEU A 19 -28.72 7.01 -2.91
C LEU A 19 -27.70 6.36 -1.96
N LEU A 20 -28.09 6.06 -0.71
CA LEU A 20 -27.24 5.38 0.28
C LEU A 20 -26.94 3.92 -0.10
N LYS A 21 -27.91 3.23 -0.71
CA LYS A 21 -27.75 1.83 -1.15
C LYS A 21 -26.95 1.71 -2.46
N LYS A 22 -26.95 2.75 -3.29
CA LYS A 22 -26.16 2.81 -4.53
C LYS A 22 -24.68 3.10 -4.28
N THR A 23 -24.30 3.65 -3.12
CA THR A 23 -22.90 3.85 -2.74
C THR A 23 -22.26 2.60 -2.12
N GLU A 24 -23.03 1.68 -1.53
CA GLU A 24 -22.48 0.44 -0.95
C GLU A 24 -22.26 -0.68 -1.98
N ALA A 25 -23.02 -0.71 -3.08
CA ALA A 25 -23.03 -1.82 -4.04
C ALA A 25 -21.92 -1.79 -5.11
N LYS A 26 -20.86 -0.97 -4.95
CA LYS A 26 -19.70 -0.95 -5.85
C LYS A 26 -18.37 -1.03 -5.09
N LYS A 27 -18.25 -1.91 -4.10
CA LYS A 27 -16.93 -2.45 -3.74
C LYS A 27 -16.52 -3.44 -4.83
N SER A 28 -16.04 -2.90 -5.95
CA SER A 28 -15.30 -3.68 -6.95
C SER A 28 -14.19 -4.43 -6.22
N ALA A 29 -13.97 -5.71 -6.56
CA ALA A 29 -12.80 -6.46 -6.13
C ALA A 29 -11.54 -5.57 -6.23
N PRO A 30 -10.63 -5.62 -5.25
CA PRO A 30 -9.46 -4.75 -5.25
C PRO A 30 -8.72 -4.96 -6.57
N LYS A 31 -8.67 -3.91 -7.40
CA LYS A 31 -7.94 -3.96 -8.66
C LYS A 31 -6.48 -4.24 -8.33
N LYS A 32 -5.87 -5.19 -9.05
CA LYS A 32 -4.43 -5.45 -8.93
C LYS A 32 -3.68 -4.12 -9.09
N PRO A 33 -2.70 -3.81 -8.23
CA PRO A 33 -1.93 -2.59 -8.35
C PRO A 33 -1.32 -2.43 -9.75
N LYS A 34 -1.32 -1.20 -10.26
CA LYS A 34 -0.65 -0.88 -11.52
C LYS A 34 0.85 -1.14 -11.38
N LEU A 35 1.48 -1.67 -12.41
CA LEU A 35 2.94 -1.77 -12.46
C LEU A 35 3.52 -0.57 -13.22
N LEU A 36 4.58 0.02 -12.69
CA LEU A 36 5.38 1.04 -13.36
C LEU A 36 6.36 0.40 -14.34
N SER A 37 7.09 1.24 -15.09
CA SER A 37 8.22 0.75 -15.91
C SER A 37 9.18 -0.06 -15.05
N GLY A 38 9.69 -1.17 -15.62
CA GLY A 38 10.51 -2.13 -14.87
C GLY A 38 9.72 -3.14 -14.01
N GLY A 39 8.39 -3.05 -13.96
CA GLY A 39 7.55 -3.99 -13.22
C GLY A 39 7.44 -3.68 -11.72
N ASN A 40 7.72 -2.44 -11.32
CA ASN A 40 7.57 -2.00 -9.93
C ASN A 40 6.09 -1.81 -9.55
N PRO A 41 5.56 -2.50 -8.51
CA PRO A 41 4.22 -2.26 -8.02
C PRO A 41 3.99 -0.80 -7.60
N GLN A 42 2.90 -0.20 -8.07
CA GLN A 42 2.49 1.14 -7.66
C GLN A 42 1.60 1.06 -6.41
N ILE A 43 2.18 1.38 -5.25
CA ILE A 43 1.51 1.35 -3.94
C ILE A 43 1.60 2.73 -3.31
N ALA A 44 0.48 3.21 -2.78
CA ALA A 44 0.43 4.49 -2.10
C ALA A 44 1.34 4.52 -0.87
N LYS A 45 1.88 5.71 -0.56
CA LYS A 45 2.66 5.95 0.65
C LYS A 45 1.78 5.65 1.88
N ALA A 46 2.23 4.71 2.71
CA ALA A 46 1.58 4.36 3.97
C ALA A 46 2.58 3.70 4.93
N ASP A 47 2.30 3.74 6.23
CA ASP A 47 3.08 3.05 7.26
C ASP A 47 2.52 1.65 7.54
N GLY A 48 3.37 0.81 8.13
CA GLY A 48 3.00 -0.51 8.62
C GLY A 48 3.26 -1.64 7.64
N ASN A 49 2.96 -2.86 8.09
CA ASN A 49 3.16 -4.08 7.33
C ASN A 49 2.22 -4.19 6.12
N THR A 50 0.96 -3.76 6.27
CA THR A 50 -0.08 -3.87 5.23
C THR A 50 0.34 -3.31 3.87
N PRO A 51 0.84 -2.06 3.73
CA PRO A 51 1.27 -1.56 2.42
C PRO A 51 2.48 -2.30 1.85
N VAL A 52 3.38 -2.81 2.70
CA VAL A 52 4.53 -3.62 2.26
C VAL A 52 4.08 -4.98 1.74
N GLN A 53 3.16 -5.65 2.43
CA GLN A 53 2.59 -6.91 1.95
C GLN A 53 1.80 -6.72 0.65
N ALA A 54 1.07 -5.60 0.51
CA ALA A 54 0.39 -5.26 -0.73
C ALA A 54 1.37 -5.05 -1.89
N TYR A 55 2.52 -4.42 -1.62
CA TYR A 55 3.61 -4.31 -2.59
C TYR A 55 4.14 -5.68 -2.99
N ILE A 56 4.51 -6.53 -2.02
CA ILE A 56 5.08 -7.87 -2.26
C ILE A 56 4.10 -8.74 -3.05
N ALA A 57 2.83 -8.77 -2.66
CA ALA A 57 1.79 -9.52 -3.35
C ALA A 57 1.60 -9.11 -4.81
N ALA A 58 1.92 -7.85 -5.15
CA ALA A 58 1.83 -7.30 -6.50
C ALA A 58 3.13 -7.42 -7.30
N MET A 59 4.24 -7.88 -6.70
CA MET A 59 5.50 -8.08 -7.43
C MET A 59 5.32 -9.15 -8.52
N PRO A 60 5.84 -8.93 -9.74
CA PRO A 60 5.57 -9.82 -10.87
C PRO A 60 6.47 -11.06 -10.87
N GLY A 61 5.88 -12.23 -11.12
CA GLY A 61 6.60 -13.49 -11.34
C GLY A 61 7.47 -13.89 -10.15
N TRP A 62 8.70 -14.33 -10.43
CA TRP A 62 9.68 -14.77 -9.41
C TRP A 62 9.99 -13.70 -8.36
N LYS A 63 9.74 -12.42 -8.68
CA LYS A 63 10.03 -11.31 -7.76
C LYS A 63 9.14 -11.35 -6.51
N ARG A 64 7.93 -11.92 -6.59
CA ARG A 64 7.05 -12.09 -5.44
C ARG A 64 7.68 -12.99 -4.38
N GLU A 65 8.11 -14.19 -4.77
CA GLU A 65 8.78 -15.14 -3.88
C GLU A 65 10.06 -14.54 -3.28
N ALA A 66 10.88 -13.87 -4.10
CA ALA A 66 12.06 -13.16 -3.61
C ALA A 66 11.71 -12.06 -2.60
N GLY A 67 10.64 -11.29 -2.84
CA GLY A 67 10.14 -10.27 -1.93
C GLY A 67 9.62 -10.83 -0.61
N GLU A 68 8.91 -11.96 -0.65
CA GLU A 68 8.46 -12.70 0.54
C GLU A 68 9.66 -13.17 1.38
N ARG A 69 10.67 -13.75 0.72
CA ARG A 69 11.89 -14.20 1.40
C ARG A 69 12.67 -13.05 2.01
N LEU A 70 12.80 -11.93 1.31
CA LEU A 70 13.43 -10.72 1.84
C LEU A 70 12.69 -10.23 3.09
N ASP A 71 11.37 -10.10 3.02
CA ASP A 71 10.56 -9.63 4.15
C ASP A 71 10.67 -10.55 5.37
N ALA A 72 10.69 -11.87 5.16
CA ALA A 72 10.88 -12.85 6.20
C ALA A 72 12.25 -12.70 6.90
N ILE A 73 13.35 -12.68 6.14
CA ILE A 73 14.71 -12.55 6.68
C ILE A 73 14.86 -11.23 7.44
N ILE A 74 14.32 -10.12 6.92
CA ILE A 74 14.40 -8.82 7.59
C ILE A 74 13.61 -8.83 8.91
N THR A 75 12.43 -9.45 8.92
CA THR A 75 11.58 -9.54 10.12
C THR A 75 12.19 -10.46 11.17
N GLU A 76 12.82 -11.55 10.74
CA GLU A 76 13.56 -12.46 11.64
C GLU A 76 14.77 -11.77 12.26
N ALA A 77 15.59 -11.09 11.45
CA ALA A 77 16.78 -10.39 11.91
C ALA A 77 16.47 -9.16 12.79
N CYS A 78 15.31 -8.53 12.59
CA CYS A 78 14.86 -7.38 13.36
C CYS A 78 13.38 -7.55 13.74
N PRO A 79 13.07 -8.26 14.86
CA PRO A 79 11.69 -8.54 15.25
C PRO A 79 10.82 -7.30 15.47
N SER A 80 11.43 -6.19 15.88
CA SER A 80 10.77 -4.89 16.09
C SER A 80 10.86 -3.96 14.87
N VAL A 81 11.07 -4.49 13.67
CA VAL A 81 11.27 -3.69 12.45
C VAL A 81 10.04 -2.86 12.12
N ARG A 82 10.26 -1.57 11.83
CA ARG A 82 9.25 -0.70 11.26
C ARG A 82 9.23 -0.85 9.76
N LYS A 83 8.03 -1.03 9.20
CA LYS A 83 7.79 -1.17 7.75
C LYS A 83 6.99 0.03 7.24
N ALA A 84 7.25 0.44 5.99
CA ALA A 84 6.46 1.45 5.30
C ALA A 84 6.65 1.36 3.78
N VAL A 85 5.74 1.96 3.02
CA VAL A 85 6.00 2.31 1.61
C VAL A 85 6.30 3.80 1.52
N ARG A 86 7.44 4.16 0.91
CA ARG A 86 7.90 5.54 0.67
C ARG A 86 8.47 5.63 -0.74
N TRP A 87 8.19 6.73 -1.45
CA TRP A 87 8.61 6.91 -2.85
C TRP A 87 8.40 5.66 -3.73
N ASN A 88 7.24 5.01 -3.56
CA ASN A 88 6.85 3.77 -4.25
C ASN A 88 7.82 2.58 -4.09
N SER A 89 8.46 2.45 -2.92
CA SER A 89 9.31 1.32 -2.55
C SER A 89 9.05 0.91 -1.09
N PRO A 90 9.20 -0.37 -0.72
CA PRO A 90 9.21 -0.79 0.68
C PRO A 90 10.44 -0.26 1.40
N PHE A 91 10.25 0.18 2.64
CA PHE A 91 11.25 0.70 3.55
C PHE A 91 11.17 -0.04 4.88
N TYR A 92 12.34 -0.36 5.41
CA TYR A 92 12.55 -1.05 6.68
C TYR A 92 13.45 -0.21 7.57
N GLY A 93 13.05 -0.04 8.82
CA GLY A 93 13.73 0.82 9.79
C GLY A 93 13.74 0.18 11.18
N GLY A 94 14.69 0.60 12.01
CA GLY A 94 14.75 0.15 13.40
C GLY A 94 13.54 0.63 14.21
N ALA A 95 13.38 0.04 15.40
CA ALA A 95 12.42 0.54 16.38
C ALA A 95 12.75 1.99 16.79
N GLU A 96 11.79 2.65 17.44
CA GLU A 96 11.98 3.97 18.08
C GLU A 96 12.37 5.12 17.12
N GLY A 97 12.17 4.94 15.81
CA GLY A 97 12.39 6.03 14.86
C GLY A 97 13.86 6.30 14.51
N ARG A 98 14.76 5.33 14.71
CA ARG A 98 16.20 5.39 14.33
C ARG A 98 16.45 5.41 12.81
N GLY A 99 15.56 6.01 12.04
CA GLY A 99 15.63 6.10 10.58
C GLY A 99 15.25 4.81 9.85
N TRP A 100 15.55 4.79 8.56
CA TRP A 100 15.40 3.64 7.67
C TRP A 100 16.79 3.08 7.40
N PHE A 101 16.94 1.75 7.34
CA PHE A 101 18.22 1.11 7.04
C PHE A 101 18.20 0.34 5.72
N LEU A 102 17.02 -0.11 5.24
CA LEU A 102 16.89 -0.89 4.02
C LEU A 102 15.67 -0.46 3.20
N SER A 103 15.81 -0.50 1.89
CA SER A 103 14.70 -0.44 0.93
C SER A 103 14.94 -1.41 -0.22
N PHE A 104 13.89 -1.84 -0.92
CA PHE A 104 14.06 -2.55 -2.18
C PHE A 104 13.12 -2.07 -3.29
N HIS A 105 13.52 -2.26 -4.54
CA HIS A 105 12.80 -1.79 -5.71
C HIS A 105 12.87 -2.79 -6.86
N CYS A 106 11.75 -3.04 -7.54
CA CYS A 106 11.72 -3.94 -8.69
C CYS A 106 12.19 -3.23 -9.97
N TYR A 107 13.19 -3.79 -10.63
CA TYR A 107 13.57 -3.48 -12.00
C TYR A 107 13.18 -4.63 -12.94
N THR A 108 13.31 -4.44 -14.25
CA THR A 108 12.93 -5.46 -15.24
C THR A 108 13.60 -6.80 -14.95
N ARG A 109 14.91 -6.78 -14.66
CA ARG A 109 15.74 -8.00 -14.56
C ARG A 109 16.22 -8.33 -13.14
N TYR A 110 16.10 -7.40 -12.20
CA TYR A 110 16.61 -7.58 -10.84
C TYR A 110 15.72 -6.88 -9.82
N ILE A 111 15.92 -7.19 -8.53
CA ILE A 111 15.41 -6.41 -7.41
C ILE A 111 16.61 -5.66 -6.84
N LYS A 112 16.55 -4.34 -6.81
CA LYS A 112 17.58 -3.53 -6.14
C LYS A 112 17.31 -3.60 -4.65
N VAL A 113 18.26 -4.09 -3.86
CA VAL A 113 18.23 -4.00 -2.40
C VAL A 113 19.24 -2.91 -2.00
N ALA A 114 18.76 -1.87 -1.33
CA ALA A 114 19.57 -0.71 -0.95
C ALA A 114 19.68 -0.62 0.57
N PHE A 115 20.91 -0.56 1.07
CA PHE A 115 21.23 -0.29 2.47
C PHE A 115 21.68 1.17 2.61
N PHE A 116 20.98 1.97 3.41
CA PHE A 116 21.23 3.42 3.47
C PHE A 116 22.53 3.80 4.19
N ASN A 117 23.04 2.90 5.04
CA ASN A 117 24.38 2.99 5.63
C ASN A 117 25.23 1.79 5.18
N GLY A 118 25.23 1.48 3.89
CA GLY A 118 25.85 0.26 3.36
C GLY A 118 27.34 0.11 3.68
N THR A 119 28.08 1.22 3.83
CA THR A 119 29.50 1.20 4.19
C THR A 119 29.78 0.73 5.61
N SER A 120 28.77 0.70 6.50
CA SER A 120 28.92 0.12 7.83
C SER A 120 28.75 -1.41 7.85
N LEU A 121 28.35 -2.03 6.73
CA LEU A 121 28.20 -3.47 6.62
C LEU A 121 29.54 -4.15 6.35
N HIS A 122 29.64 -5.40 6.81
CA HIS A 122 30.82 -6.23 6.63
C HIS A 122 30.39 -7.57 5.99
N PRO A 123 30.87 -7.88 4.76
CA PRO A 123 31.67 -7.02 3.89
C PRO A 123 30.86 -5.81 3.37
N ILE A 124 31.56 -4.79 2.88
CA ILE A 124 30.93 -3.64 2.24
C ILE A 124 30.21 -4.14 0.96
N PRO A 125 28.93 -3.77 0.73
CA PRO A 125 28.22 -4.15 -0.49
C PRO A 125 28.86 -3.49 -1.74
N PRO A 126 28.81 -4.18 -2.90
CA PRO A 126 29.34 -3.67 -4.17
C PRO A 126 28.57 -2.45 -4.72
#